data_AF-A0A9E5VQU0-F1
#
_entry.id   AF-A0A9E5VQU0-F1
#
_cell.length_a   1.000
_cell.length_b   1.000
_cell.length_c   1.000
_cell.angle_alpha   90.00
_cell.angle_beta   90.00
_cell.angle_gamma   90.00
#
_symmetry.space_group_name_H-M   'P 1'
#
loop_
_entity.id
_entity.type
_entity.pdbx_description
1 polymer ?
#
loop_
_entity_poly.entity_id
_entity_poly.type
_entity_poly.pdbx_seq_one_letter_code
_entity_poly.pdbx_strand_id
1 'polypeptide(L)'
;MKIKEAFSRSQKIYSAHPLNSWVLGVACAIFLAAICGFDLAFPGLDIIVIPLFGIPFVFATIISHFQLRMNNEVRTRSFFRLFAVYFTRPFRSSFQVLFSFFKSIIASFLAAGLLFGITYLIFANNFGSAFTTNINGFFNVFSNPGAYENTDTYNAALQVFLQANGDMLYIFFDIVFVPPVFISALVFIYFISVESISVFARLYFPQNPSPMIRSAVKQSMKRQRKSFYSAYFGMNWPIFALFVTGAIGGFFASFYLTGDSSFSSSIGLMGGLVLMAFYAPFYLANMEIIYSILEGNIRLISKEMTQQILINIQNQRQLSEQEAEMLSKALEDLDKLDQDNNLDNPDDSNEKSNDKDKEKDPTNGPE
;
A
#
# COMPACT_ATOMS: atom_id res chain seq x y z
N MET A 1 -3.13 4.08 -27.95
CA MET A 1 -3.82 2.81 -28.27
C MET A 1 -5.31 3.05 -28.22
N LYS A 2 -6.07 2.66 -29.25
CA LYS A 2 -7.53 2.80 -29.23
C LYS A 2 -8.12 1.71 -28.32
N ILE A 3 -9.19 2.00 -27.56
CA ILE A 3 -9.79 1.06 -26.59
C ILE A 3 -10.13 -0.29 -27.23
N LYS A 4 -10.58 -0.30 -28.49
CA LYS A 4 -10.87 -1.53 -29.26
C LYS A 4 -9.63 -2.43 -29.46
N GLU A 5 -8.46 -1.84 -29.69
CA GLU A 5 -7.20 -2.60 -29.84
C GLU A 5 -6.75 -3.19 -28.50
N ALA A 6 -6.96 -2.45 -27.41
CA ALA A 6 -6.69 -2.91 -26.05
C ALA A 6 -7.55 -4.12 -25.69
N PHE A 7 -8.84 -4.07 -26.01
CA PHE A 7 -9.79 -5.14 -25.74
C PHE A 7 -9.45 -6.42 -26.54
N SER A 8 -9.14 -6.27 -27.83
CA SER A 8 -8.72 -7.39 -28.68
C SER A 8 -7.43 -8.07 -28.16
N ARG A 9 -6.46 -7.30 -27.68
CA ARG A 9 -5.25 -7.86 -27.05
C ARG A 9 -5.57 -8.59 -25.74
N SER A 10 -6.51 -8.07 -24.95
CA SER A 10 -6.94 -8.69 -23.67
C SER A 10 -7.54 -10.06 -23.91
N GLN A 11 -8.44 -10.12 -24.89
CA GLN A 11 -9.08 -11.37 -25.31
C GLN A 11 -8.06 -12.41 -25.79
N LYS A 12 -7.02 -12.00 -26.52
CA LYS A 12 -5.97 -12.90 -27.01
C LYS A 12 -5.10 -13.46 -25.88
N ILE A 13 -4.73 -12.62 -24.89
CA ILE A 13 -3.95 -13.06 -23.73
C ILE A 13 -4.79 -14.02 -22.87
N TYR A 14 -6.04 -13.67 -22.61
CA TYR A 14 -6.98 -14.52 -21.88
C TYR A 14 -7.17 -15.90 -22.57
N SER A 15 -7.29 -15.93 -23.89
CA SER A 15 -7.49 -17.19 -24.63
C SER A 15 -6.31 -18.17 -24.52
N ALA A 16 -5.12 -17.71 -24.13
CA ALA A 16 -3.94 -18.57 -24.01
C ALA A 16 -3.93 -19.38 -22.70
N HIS A 17 -4.42 -18.81 -21.59
CA HIS A 17 -4.41 -19.45 -20.26
C HIS A 17 -5.72 -19.24 -19.49
N PRO A 18 -6.90 -19.54 -20.06
CA PRO A 18 -8.18 -19.12 -19.51
C PRO A 18 -8.44 -19.71 -18.12
N LEU A 19 -8.16 -21.01 -17.93
CA LEU A 19 -8.49 -21.74 -16.72
C LEU A 19 -7.64 -21.28 -15.52
N ASN A 20 -6.34 -21.04 -15.73
CA ASN A 20 -5.44 -20.57 -14.67
C ASN A 20 -5.75 -19.11 -14.25
N SER A 21 -6.09 -18.24 -15.20
CA SER A 21 -6.52 -16.87 -14.89
C SER A 21 -7.86 -16.86 -14.13
N TRP A 22 -8.78 -17.76 -14.45
CA TRP A 22 -10.02 -17.95 -13.70
C TRP A 22 -9.79 -18.39 -12.26
N VAL A 23 -9.00 -19.44 -12.07
CA VAL A 23 -8.70 -19.97 -10.73
C VAL A 23 -8.04 -18.90 -9.85
N LEU A 24 -7.08 -18.15 -10.36
CA LEU A 24 -6.42 -17.06 -9.61
C LEU A 24 -7.38 -15.93 -9.24
N GLY A 25 -8.18 -15.46 -10.20
CA GLY A 25 -9.14 -14.37 -9.97
C GLY A 25 -10.22 -14.75 -8.96
N VAL A 26 -10.81 -15.94 -9.12
CA VAL A 26 -11.86 -16.45 -8.23
C VAL A 26 -11.30 -16.74 -6.84
N ALA A 27 -10.13 -17.37 -6.72
CA ALA A 27 -9.49 -17.64 -5.43
C ALA A 27 -9.19 -16.34 -4.67
N CYS A 28 -8.73 -15.29 -5.36
CA CYS A 28 -8.51 -13.98 -4.75
C CYS A 28 -9.79 -13.30 -4.27
N ALA A 29 -10.86 -13.35 -5.06
CA ALA A 29 -12.14 -12.77 -4.67
C ALA A 29 -12.76 -13.51 -3.47
N ILE A 30 -12.74 -14.84 -3.47
CA ILE A 30 -13.23 -15.67 -2.35
C ILE A 30 -12.39 -15.43 -1.10
N PHE A 31 -11.07 -15.38 -1.23
CA PHE A 31 -10.18 -15.13 -0.09
C PHE A 31 -10.41 -13.75 0.54
N LEU A 32 -10.56 -12.71 -0.27
CA LEU A 32 -10.88 -11.37 0.24
C LEU A 32 -12.28 -11.31 0.86
N ALA A 33 -13.27 -11.99 0.28
CA ALA A 33 -14.60 -12.09 0.87
C ALA A 33 -14.57 -12.83 2.21
N ALA A 34 -13.77 -13.90 2.32
CA ALA A 34 -13.55 -14.61 3.58
C ALA A 34 -12.85 -13.72 4.62
N ILE A 35 -11.90 -12.86 4.20
CA ILE A 35 -11.29 -11.86 5.08
C ILE A 35 -12.36 -10.90 5.63
N CYS A 36 -13.21 -10.33 4.79
CA CYS A 36 -14.30 -9.46 5.25
C CYS A 36 -15.30 -10.17 6.17
N GLY A 37 -15.36 -11.51 6.14
CA GLY A 37 -16.14 -12.31 7.08
C GLY A 37 -15.57 -12.33 8.51
N PHE A 38 -14.28 -12.00 8.72
CA PHE A 38 -13.71 -11.92 10.07
C PHE A 38 -14.29 -10.77 10.89
N ASP A 39 -14.73 -9.70 10.21
CA ASP A 39 -15.43 -8.57 10.82
C ASP A 39 -16.77 -9.01 11.48
N LEU A 40 -17.38 -10.09 10.99
CA LEU A 40 -18.57 -10.69 11.62
C LEU A 40 -18.27 -11.32 12.97
N ALA A 41 -17.04 -11.81 13.18
CA ALA A 41 -16.62 -12.41 14.44
C ALA A 41 -16.08 -11.36 15.43
N PHE A 42 -15.37 -10.34 14.91
CA PHE A 42 -14.85 -9.24 15.72
C PHE A 42 -14.78 -7.95 14.89
N PRO A 43 -15.62 -6.94 15.18
CA PRO A 43 -15.63 -5.68 14.45
C PRO A 43 -14.26 -4.98 14.47
N GLY A 44 -13.80 -4.55 13.30
CA GLY A 44 -12.52 -3.87 13.11
C GLY A 44 -11.31 -4.81 12.95
N LEU A 45 -11.49 -6.13 13.02
CA LEU A 45 -10.41 -7.10 12.83
C LEU A 45 -9.76 -7.01 11.42
N ASP A 46 -10.54 -6.58 10.43
CA ASP A 46 -10.09 -6.34 9.06
C ASP A 46 -8.93 -5.33 8.96
N ILE A 47 -8.83 -4.38 9.90
CA ILE A 47 -7.72 -3.41 9.95
C ILE A 47 -6.38 -4.12 10.16
N ILE A 48 -6.38 -5.28 10.82
CA ILE A 48 -5.19 -6.09 11.09
C ILE A 48 -5.04 -7.19 10.03
N VAL A 49 -6.13 -7.87 9.68
CA VAL A 49 -6.10 -9.04 8.77
C VAL A 49 -5.80 -8.63 7.33
N ILE A 50 -6.33 -7.51 6.85
CA ILE A 50 -6.09 -7.06 5.47
C ILE A 50 -4.60 -6.76 5.23
N PRO A 51 -3.88 -6.00 6.08
CA PRO A 51 -2.43 -5.81 5.94
C PRO A 51 -1.60 -7.09 5.97
N LEU A 52 -1.93 -8.03 6.87
CA LEU A 52 -1.12 -9.22 7.12
C LEU A 52 -1.39 -10.36 6.12
N PHE A 53 -2.62 -10.50 5.66
CA PHE A 53 -3.05 -11.61 4.82
C PHE A 53 -3.65 -11.16 3.49
N GLY A 54 -4.51 -10.14 3.50
CA GLY A 54 -5.18 -9.64 2.29
C GLY A 54 -4.21 -9.06 1.25
N ILE A 55 -3.41 -8.06 1.64
CA ILE A 55 -2.45 -7.39 0.75
C ILE A 55 -1.42 -8.36 0.17
N PRO A 56 -0.76 -9.24 0.96
CA PRO A 56 0.20 -10.19 0.42
C PRO A 56 -0.45 -11.24 -0.50
N PHE A 57 -1.70 -11.64 -0.24
CA PHE A 57 -2.44 -12.54 -1.13
C PHE A 57 -2.77 -11.89 -2.47
N VAL A 58 -3.24 -10.64 -2.46
CA VAL A 58 -3.48 -9.85 -3.67
C VAL A 58 -2.18 -9.69 -4.46
N PHE A 59 -1.07 -9.38 -3.79
CA PHE A 59 0.25 -9.29 -4.40
C PHE A 59 0.66 -10.61 -5.09
N ALA A 60 0.51 -11.75 -4.40
CA ALA A 60 0.84 -13.06 -4.94
C ALA A 60 -0.03 -13.40 -6.16
N THR A 61 -1.31 -13.04 -6.13
CA THR A 61 -2.25 -13.22 -7.25
C THR A 61 -1.82 -12.42 -8.47
N ILE A 62 -1.46 -11.15 -8.28
CA ILE A 62 -1.04 -10.25 -9.36
C ILE A 62 0.25 -10.74 -10.01
N ILE A 63 1.26 -11.12 -9.23
CA ILE A 63 2.52 -11.65 -9.80
C ILE A 63 2.28 -12.98 -10.49
N SER A 64 1.47 -13.86 -9.91
CA SER A 64 1.12 -15.14 -10.52
C SER A 64 0.48 -14.91 -11.90
N HIS A 65 -0.42 -13.95 -12.00
CA HIS A 65 -1.01 -13.60 -13.29
C HIS A 65 0.03 -13.11 -14.30
N PHE A 66 0.94 -12.21 -13.88
CA PHE A 66 2.04 -11.74 -14.74
C PHE A 66 2.97 -12.87 -15.19
N GLN A 67 3.20 -13.88 -14.35
CA GLN A 67 4.02 -15.05 -14.68
C GLN A 67 3.37 -15.95 -15.73
N LEU A 68 2.05 -16.12 -15.71
CA LEU A 68 1.33 -16.91 -16.73
C LEU A 68 1.57 -16.37 -18.15
N ARG A 69 1.61 -15.04 -18.32
CA ARG A 69 1.91 -14.42 -19.62
C ARG A 69 3.36 -14.62 -20.07
N MET A 70 4.28 -14.77 -19.13
CA MET A 70 5.67 -15.15 -19.42
C MET A 70 5.81 -16.65 -19.75
N ASN A 71 4.69 -17.38 -19.93
CA ASN A 71 4.63 -18.84 -20.10
C ASN A 71 5.27 -19.63 -18.95
N ASN A 72 5.29 -19.06 -17.75
CA ASN A 72 5.71 -19.76 -16.56
C ASN A 72 4.50 -20.43 -15.89
N GLU A 73 4.61 -21.71 -15.59
CA GLU A 73 3.56 -22.42 -14.84
C GLU A 73 3.46 -21.90 -13.41
N VAL A 74 2.27 -21.44 -13.03
CA VAL A 74 1.96 -21.10 -11.64
C VAL A 74 1.42 -22.34 -10.93
N ARG A 75 2.26 -22.95 -10.09
CA ARG A 75 1.85 -24.01 -9.16
C ARG A 75 1.58 -23.43 -7.78
N THR A 76 0.80 -24.12 -6.94
CA THR A 76 0.46 -23.69 -5.57
C THR A 76 1.71 -23.37 -4.74
N ARG A 77 2.77 -24.17 -4.85
CA ARG A 77 4.06 -23.91 -4.18
C ARG A 77 4.70 -22.60 -4.66
N SER A 78 4.58 -22.29 -5.94
CA SER A 78 5.07 -21.02 -6.51
C SER A 78 4.26 -19.84 -5.99
N PHE A 79 2.93 -19.98 -5.87
CA PHE A 79 2.06 -18.93 -5.31
C PHE A 79 2.43 -18.57 -3.86
N PHE A 80 2.57 -19.55 -2.97
CA PHE A 80 2.96 -19.27 -1.57
C PHE A 80 4.39 -18.77 -1.44
N ARG A 81 5.29 -19.13 -2.36
CA ARG A 81 6.61 -18.50 -2.45
C ARG A 81 6.49 -17.02 -2.79
N LEU A 82 5.61 -16.65 -3.73
CA LEU A 82 5.35 -15.25 -4.08
C LEU A 82 4.71 -14.47 -2.93
N PHE A 83 3.81 -15.11 -2.18
CA PHE A 83 3.25 -14.56 -0.95
C PHE A 83 4.36 -14.23 0.07
N ALA A 84 5.26 -15.18 0.35
CA ALA A 84 6.38 -14.96 1.27
C ALA A 84 7.34 -13.87 0.77
N VAL A 85 7.55 -13.80 -0.56
CA VAL A 85 8.42 -12.79 -1.20
C VAL A 85 7.92 -11.36 -0.95
N TYR A 86 6.64 -11.14 -0.68
CA TYR A 86 6.11 -9.84 -0.28
C TYR A 86 6.87 -9.24 0.92
N PHE A 87 7.22 -10.09 1.91
CA PHE A 87 7.89 -9.69 3.14
C PHE A 87 9.42 -9.57 3.00
N THR A 88 9.96 -9.87 1.82
CA THR A 88 11.42 -9.93 1.59
C THR A 88 11.99 -8.63 1.03
N ARG A 89 13.30 -8.41 1.25
CA ARG A 89 14.03 -7.21 0.78
C ARG A 89 13.89 -6.87 -0.70
N PRO A 90 13.80 -7.83 -1.65
CA PRO A 90 13.55 -7.52 -3.04
C PRO A 90 12.35 -6.60 -3.16
N PHE A 91 11.11 -7.02 -2.86
CA PHE A 91 9.92 -6.18 -3.08
C PHE A 91 9.63 -5.16 -1.98
N ARG A 92 10.45 -5.13 -0.91
CA ARG A 92 10.42 -4.08 0.11
C ARG A 92 10.52 -2.72 -0.57
N SER A 93 9.52 -1.87 -0.35
CA SER A 93 9.41 -0.60 -1.04
C SER A 93 9.25 -0.69 -2.57
N SER A 94 8.54 -1.69 -3.11
CA SER A 94 7.96 -1.61 -4.47
C SER A 94 6.44 -1.59 -4.47
N PHE A 95 5.78 -2.18 -3.47
CA PHE A 95 4.32 -2.25 -3.36
C PHE A 95 3.85 -1.44 -2.14
N GLN A 96 3.53 -0.13 -2.30
CA GLN A 96 3.02 0.69 -1.18
C GLN A 96 1.53 0.47 -0.90
N VAL A 97 1.03 -0.72 -1.18
CA VAL A 97 -0.39 -1.01 -0.98
C VAL A 97 -0.80 -0.87 0.48
N LEU A 98 0.13 -1.06 1.43
CA LEU A 98 -0.11 -0.76 2.84
C LEU A 98 -0.42 0.73 3.09
N PHE A 99 0.37 1.63 2.49
CA PHE A 99 0.12 3.07 2.59
C PHE A 99 -1.19 3.44 1.88
N SER A 100 -1.48 2.79 0.77
CA SER A 100 -2.74 2.94 0.04
C SER A 100 -3.96 2.41 0.81
N PHE A 101 -3.80 1.37 1.60
CA PHE A 101 -4.82 0.87 2.53
C PHE A 101 -5.13 1.89 3.61
N PHE A 102 -4.11 2.49 4.24
CA PHE A 102 -4.36 3.57 5.19
C PHE A 102 -4.97 4.81 4.52
N LYS A 103 -4.60 5.12 3.27
CA LYS A 103 -5.28 6.17 2.50
C LYS A 103 -6.75 5.86 2.23
N SER A 104 -7.10 4.61 1.92
CA SER A 104 -8.51 4.24 1.71
C SER A 104 -9.30 4.32 3.01
N ILE A 105 -8.70 3.96 4.15
CA ILE A 105 -9.30 4.16 5.47
C ILE A 105 -9.54 5.66 5.73
N ILE A 106 -8.53 6.52 5.49
CA ILE A 106 -8.68 7.98 5.64
C ILE A 106 -9.79 8.51 4.72
N ALA A 107 -9.89 8.02 3.48
CA ALA A 107 -10.97 8.38 2.57
C ALA A 107 -12.36 8.02 3.13
N SER A 108 -12.46 6.90 3.86
CA SER A 108 -13.69 6.52 4.57
C SER A 108 -14.03 7.55 5.65
N PHE A 109 -13.09 7.92 6.51
CA PHE A 109 -13.32 8.92 7.55
C PHE A 109 -13.71 10.29 6.99
N LEU A 110 -13.07 10.73 5.90
CA LEU A 110 -13.40 11.98 5.23
C LEU A 110 -14.81 11.94 4.61
N ALA A 111 -15.17 10.84 3.96
CA ALA A 111 -16.50 10.65 3.38
C ALA A 111 -17.58 10.57 4.48
N ALA A 112 -17.31 9.87 5.58
CA ALA A 112 -18.20 9.79 6.73
C ALA A 112 -18.41 11.15 7.39
N GLY A 113 -17.35 11.95 7.59
CA GLY A 113 -17.47 13.29 8.14
C GLY A 113 -18.30 14.23 7.25
N LEU A 114 -18.12 14.14 5.94
CA LEU A 114 -18.90 14.92 4.97
C LEU A 114 -20.37 14.49 4.96
N LEU A 115 -20.64 13.17 4.92
CA LEU A 115 -21.99 12.64 4.97
C LEU A 115 -22.66 12.93 6.31
N PHE A 116 -21.94 12.87 7.42
CA PHE A 116 -22.46 13.26 8.72
C PHE A 116 -22.98 14.68 8.69
N GLY A 117 -22.20 15.65 8.19
CA GLY A 117 -22.64 17.05 8.10
C GLY A 117 -23.88 17.23 7.22
N ILE A 118 -23.89 16.63 6.01
CA ILE A 118 -25.03 16.75 5.07
C ILE A 118 -26.28 16.08 5.63
N THR A 119 -26.16 14.84 6.09
CA THR A 119 -27.28 14.06 6.63
C THR A 119 -27.81 14.69 7.90
N TYR A 120 -26.93 15.23 8.75
CA TYR A 120 -27.34 15.96 9.97
C TYR A 120 -28.23 17.16 9.61
N LEU A 121 -27.82 17.98 8.63
CA LEU A 121 -28.62 19.12 8.20
C LEU A 121 -29.97 18.69 7.62
N ILE A 122 -29.99 17.62 6.81
CA ILE A 122 -31.24 17.07 6.25
C ILE A 122 -32.16 16.61 7.37
N PHE A 123 -31.67 15.82 8.32
CA PHE A 123 -32.50 15.29 9.40
C PHE A 123 -32.93 16.37 10.38
N ALA A 124 -32.04 17.30 10.76
CA ALA A 124 -32.39 18.42 11.62
C ALA A 124 -33.46 19.33 11.00
N ASN A 125 -33.41 19.57 9.68
CA ASN A 125 -34.41 20.38 8.99
C ASN A 125 -35.77 19.67 8.85
N ASN A 126 -35.79 18.35 8.65
CA ASN A 126 -37.04 17.59 8.43
C ASN A 126 -37.70 17.11 9.73
N PHE A 127 -36.91 16.75 10.74
CA PHE A 127 -37.40 16.18 12.01
C PHE A 127 -37.26 17.13 13.20
N GLY A 128 -36.59 18.28 13.03
CA GLY A 128 -36.52 19.34 14.03
C GLY A 128 -35.89 18.91 15.35
N SER A 129 -36.52 19.33 16.45
CA SER A 129 -36.06 19.05 17.82
C SER A 129 -36.04 17.57 18.18
N ALA A 130 -36.93 16.75 17.61
CA ALA A 130 -36.97 15.33 17.89
C ALA A 130 -35.66 14.64 17.51
N PHE A 131 -35.11 14.96 16.33
CA PHE A 131 -33.82 14.42 15.90
C PHE A 131 -32.65 14.99 16.70
N THR A 132 -32.61 16.31 16.92
CA THR A 132 -31.48 16.95 17.62
C THR A 132 -31.39 16.52 19.09
N THR A 133 -32.52 16.31 19.77
CA THR A 133 -32.54 15.73 21.11
C THR A 133 -32.02 14.29 21.12
N ASN A 134 -32.45 13.47 20.16
CA ASN A 134 -32.04 12.06 20.09
C ASN A 134 -30.54 11.91 19.78
N ILE A 135 -30.00 12.69 18.85
CA ILE A 135 -28.58 12.61 18.49
C ILE A 135 -27.68 13.17 19.60
N ASN A 136 -28.10 14.25 20.29
CA ASN A 136 -27.38 14.76 21.45
C ASN A 136 -27.41 13.78 22.62
N GLY A 137 -28.57 13.15 22.86
CA GLY A 137 -28.70 12.08 23.86
C GLY A 137 -27.77 10.89 23.56
N PHE A 138 -27.70 10.47 22.29
CA PHE A 138 -26.77 9.43 21.86
C PHE A 138 -25.30 9.81 22.16
N PHE A 139 -24.87 11.01 21.76
CA PHE A 139 -23.50 11.44 22.02
C PHE A 139 -23.18 11.63 23.51
N ASN A 140 -24.14 12.06 24.32
CA ASN A 140 -23.96 12.16 25.77
C ASN A 140 -23.72 10.79 26.42
N VAL A 141 -24.44 9.75 25.97
CA VAL A 141 -24.21 8.36 26.41
C VAL A 141 -22.86 7.85 25.90
N PHE A 142 -22.58 8.04 24.60
CA PHE A 142 -21.38 7.53 23.95
C PHE A 142 -20.08 8.17 24.46
N SER A 143 -20.09 9.47 24.73
CA SER A 143 -18.90 10.24 25.16
C SER A 143 -18.56 10.08 26.64
N ASN A 144 -19.41 9.42 27.43
CA ASN A 144 -19.22 9.26 28.86
C ASN A 144 -19.19 7.78 29.31
N PRO A 145 -18.24 6.97 28.80
CA PRO A 145 -18.14 5.56 29.19
C PRO A 145 -17.83 5.38 30.69
N GLY A 146 -17.21 6.37 31.33
CA GLY A 146 -16.90 6.35 32.76
C GLY A 146 -18.09 6.59 33.69
N ALA A 147 -19.27 6.95 33.16
CA ALA A 147 -20.51 7.03 33.93
C ALA A 147 -21.17 5.67 34.19
N TYR A 148 -20.63 4.60 33.61
CA TYR A 148 -21.16 3.24 33.71
C TYR A 148 -20.16 2.37 34.47
N GLU A 149 -20.67 1.54 35.38
CA GLU A 149 -19.85 0.75 36.30
C GLU A 149 -18.98 -0.30 35.59
N ASN A 150 -19.41 -0.75 34.40
CA ASN A 150 -18.69 -1.72 33.58
C ASN A 150 -19.10 -1.63 32.10
N THR A 151 -18.38 -2.35 31.24
CA THR A 151 -18.62 -2.38 29.78
C THR A 151 -20.02 -2.92 29.43
N ASP A 152 -20.57 -3.82 30.23
CA ASP A 152 -21.89 -4.42 29.99
C ASP A 152 -23.03 -3.42 30.26
N THR A 153 -22.93 -2.63 31.32
CA THR A 153 -23.91 -1.58 31.66
C THR A 153 -23.85 -0.42 30.67
N TYR A 154 -22.66 -0.07 30.19
CA TYR A 154 -22.48 0.88 29.08
C TYR A 154 -23.15 0.38 27.79
N ASN A 155 -22.87 -0.85 27.37
CA ASN A 155 -23.43 -1.44 26.16
C ASN A 155 -24.96 -1.60 26.24
N ALA A 156 -25.48 -1.98 27.41
CA ALA A 156 -26.92 -2.07 27.66
C ALA A 156 -27.60 -0.70 27.58
N ALA A 157 -27.01 0.35 28.18
CA ALA A 157 -27.54 1.70 28.11
C ALA A 157 -27.53 2.26 26.67
N LEU A 158 -26.47 1.99 25.91
CA LEU A 158 -26.38 2.35 24.49
C LEU A 158 -27.45 1.63 23.66
N GLN A 159 -27.64 0.32 23.86
CA GLN A 159 -28.67 -0.45 23.16
C GLN A 159 -30.08 -0.02 23.53
N VAL A 160 -30.39 0.24 24.80
CA VAL A 160 -31.70 0.71 25.24
C VAL A 160 -32.01 2.09 24.63
N PHE A 161 -31.03 2.99 24.60
CA PHE A 161 -31.20 4.31 23.98
C PHE A 161 -31.45 4.21 22.46
N LEU A 162 -30.70 3.33 21.78
CA LEU A 162 -30.88 3.04 20.36
C LEU A 162 -32.25 2.40 20.10
N GLN A 163 -32.70 1.41 20.88
CA GLN A 163 -34.01 0.79 20.69
C GLN A 163 -35.18 1.75 20.94
N ALA A 164 -35.05 2.69 21.87
CA ALA A 164 -36.11 3.65 22.21
C ALA A 164 -36.32 4.76 21.16
N ASN A 165 -35.32 5.02 20.32
CA ASN A 165 -35.32 6.09 19.30
C ASN A 165 -34.97 5.57 17.90
N GLY A 166 -35.09 4.25 17.72
CA GLY A 166 -34.26 3.46 16.82
C GLY A 166 -34.33 3.82 15.38
N ASP A 167 -35.50 3.81 14.76
CA ASP A 167 -35.56 3.82 13.30
C ASP A 167 -34.92 5.07 12.69
N MET A 168 -35.06 6.24 13.35
CA MET A 168 -34.47 7.48 12.86
C MET A 168 -32.94 7.54 13.03
N LEU A 169 -32.43 7.13 14.20
CA LEU A 169 -30.98 7.14 14.46
C LEU A 169 -30.26 6.01 13.70
N TYR A 170 -30.89 4.85 13.55
CA TYR A 170 -30.36 3.75 12.74
C TYR A 170 -30.26 4.15 11.28
N ILE A 171 -31.32 4.72 10.68
CA ILE A 171 -31.27 5.21 9.29
C ILE A 171 -30.21 6.31 9.15
N PHE A 172 -30.11 7.23 10.12
CA PHE A 172 -29.08 8.28 10.10
C PHE A 172 -27.67 7.67 10.07
N PHE A 173 -27.36 6.75 10.99
CA PHE A 173 -26.04 6.15 11.08
C PHE A 173 -25.72 5.24 9.90
N ASP A 174 -26.69 4.52 9.36
CA ASP A 174 -26.51 3.71 8.16
C ASP A 174 -26.13 4.58 6.96
N ILE A 175 -26.84 5.71 6.74
CA ILE A 175 -26.50 6.66 5.67
C ILE A 175 -25.10 7.26 5.87
N VAL A 176 -24.69 7.50 7.12
CA VAL A 176 -23.41 8.12 7.43
C VAL A 176 -22.24 7.15 7.32
N PHE A 177 -22.38 5.90 7.76
CA PHE A 177 -21.27 4.97 7.92
C PHE A 177 -21.18 3.88 6.85
N VAL A 178 -22.31 3.45 6.25
CA VAL A 178 -22.29 2.37 5.26
C VAL A 178 -21.69 2.81 3.91
N PRO A 179 -22.12 3.93 3.28
CA PRO A 179 -21.55 4.35 1.99
C PRO A 179 -20.03 4.63 2.02
N PRO A 180 -19.45 5.26 3.06
CA PRO A 180 -18.00 5.44 3.16
C PRO A 180 -17.18 4.16 3.19
N VAL A 181 -17.72 3.06 3.72
CA VAL A 181 -17.05 1.75 3.70
C VAL A 181 -16.93 1.25 2.25
N PHE A 182 -17.99 1.35 1.46
CA PHE A 182 -17.95 1.00 0.03
C PHE A 182 -17.03 1.92 -0.78
N ILE A 183 -17.04 3.22 -0.49
CA ILE A 183 -16.11 4.19 -1.11
C ILE A 183 -14.66 3.79 -0.78
N SER A 184 -14.38 3.43 0.48
CA SER A 184 -13.06 2.98 0.91
C SER A 184 -12.60 1.75 0.11
N ALA A 185 -13.46 0.75 -0.04
CA ALA A 185 -13.16 -0.45 -0.82
C ALA A 185 -12.85 -0.13 -2.30
N LEU A 186 -13.65 0.73 -2.94
CA LEU A 186 -13.42 1.17 -4.32
C LEU A 186 -12.09 1.94 -4.47
N VAL A 187 -11.79 2.82 -3.53
CA VAL A 187 -10.53 3.57 -3.48
C VAL A 187 -9.35 2.60 -3.28
N PHE A 188 -9.51 1.58 -2.45
CA PHE A 188 -8.49 0.56 -2.22
C PHE A 188 -8.20 -0.27 -3.47
N ILE A 189 -9.24 -0.76 -4.15
CA ILE A 189 -9.12 -1.47 -5.44
C ILE A 189 -8.39 -0.60 -6.47
N TYR A 190 -8.75 0.69 -6.55
CA TYR A 190 -8.07 1.64 -7.42
C TYR A 190 -6.59 1.81 -7.09
N PHE A 191 -6.22 1.93 -5.80
CA PHE A 191 -4.83 2.08 -5.45
C PHE A 191 -4.02 0.79 -5.64
N ILE A 192 -4.60 -0.39 -5.40
CA ILE A 192 -3.97 -1.67 -5.74
C ILE A 192 -3.58 -1.68 -7.22
N SER A 193 -4.50 -1.28 -8.10
CA SER A 193 -4.24 -1.17 -9.53
C SER A 193 -3.07 -0.28 -9.89
N VAL A 194 -2.98 0.90 -9.26
CA VAL A 194 -1.93 1.87 -9.56
C VAL A 194 -0.58 1.40 -9.01
N GLU A 195 -0.55 0.89 -7.79
CA GLU A 195 0.69 0.41 -7.15
C GLU A 195 1.26 -0.85 -7.84
N SER A 196 0.39 -1.67 -8.42
CA SER A 196 0.78 -2.87 -9.18
C SER A 196 1.59 -2.58 -10.45
N ILE A 197 1.55 -1.35 -10.98
CA ILE A 197 2.44 -0.91 -12.08
C ILE A 197 3.91 -1.08 -11.68
N SER A 198 4.25 -0.76 -10.43
CA SER A 198 5.63 -0.88 -9.93
C SER A 198 6.08 -2.35 -9.86
N VAL A 199 5.15 -3.26 -9.55
CA VAL A 199 5.40 -4.70 -9.55
C VAL A 199 5.59 -5.21 -10.97
N PHE A 200 4.71 -4.79 -11.89
CA PHE A 200 4.83 -5.07 -13.31
C PHE A 200 6.20 -4.60 -13.83
N ALA A 201 6.52 -3.31 -13.67
CA ALA A 201 7.79 -2.74 -14.14
C ALA A 201 9.01 -3.49 -13.57
N ARG A 202 8.94 -3.97 -12.33
CA ARG A 202 10.02 -4.73 -11.72
C ARG A 202 10.24 -6.11 -12.32
N LEU A 203 9.17 -6.81 -12.69
CA LEU A 203 9.29 -8.11 -13.35
C LEU A 203 9.94 -7.99 -14.73
N TYR A 204 9.66 -6.91 -15.45
CA TYR A 204 10.21 -6.67 -16.80
C TYR A 204 11.59 -6.00 -16.79
N PHE A 205 11.93 -5.26 -15.72
CA PHE A 205 13.23 -4.59 -15.55
C PHE A 205 13.89 -5.00 -14.22
N PRO A 206 14.24 -6.29 -14.02
CA PRO A 206 14.72 -6.80 -12.74
C PRO A 206 16.07 -6.21 -12.30
N GLN A 207 16.85 -5.71 -13.26
CA GLN A 207 18.16 -5.09 -13.04
C GLN A 207 18.07 -3.74 -12.31
N ASN A 208 16.91 -3.07 -12.35
CA ASN A 208 16.76 -1.73 -11.80
C ASN A 208 16.41 -1.79 -10.30
N PRO A 209 17.04 -0.96 -9.45
CA PRO A 209 16.68 -0.89 -8.04
C PRO A 209 15.26 -0.32 -7.85
N SER A 210 14.59 -0.74 -6.77
CA SER A 210 13.19 -0.38 -6.48
C SER A 210 12.88 1.12 -6.50
N PRO A 211 13.73 2.01 -5.93
CA PRO A 211 13.49 3.46 -5.96
C PRO A 211 13.51 4.03 -7.38
N MET A 212 14.38 3.50 -8.24
CA MET A 212 14.51 3.92 -9.63
C MET A 212 13.29 3.51 -10.44
N ILE A 213 12.81 2.27 -10.28
CA ILE A 213 11.57 1.79 -10.91
C ILE A 213 10.39 2.70 -10.52
N ARG A 214 10.27 3.05 -9.24
CA ARG A 214 9.21 3.96 -8.78
C ARG A 214 9.28 5.33 -9.41
N SER A 215 10.47 5.90 -9.49
CA SER A 215 10.67 7.21 -10.12
C SER A 215 10.28 7.16 -11.60
N ALA A 216 10.71 6.11 -12.32
CA ALA A 216 10.36 5.89 -13.72
C ALA A 216 8.85 5.71 -13.92
N VAL A 217 8.19 4.91 -13.08
CA VAL A 217 6.73 4.72 -13.11
C VAL A 217 6.00 6.04 -12.86
N LYS A 218 6.38 6.80 -11.83
CA LYS A 218 5.74 8.09 -11.50
C LYS A 218 5.89 9.10 -12.63
N GLN A 219 7.07 9.19 -13.25
CA GLN A 219 7.30 10.08 -14.37
C GLN A 219 6.56 9.63 -15.64
N SER A 220 6.55 8.32 -15.93
CA SER A 220 5.81 7.76 -17.07
C SER A 220 4.31 8.02 -16.93
N MET A 221 3.76 7.80 -15.74
CA MET A 221 2.37 8.10 -15.40
C MET A 221 2.01 9.57 -15.58
N LYS A 222 2.94 10.50 -15.25
CA LYS A 222 2.72 11.93 -15.50
C LYS A 222 2.64 12.23 -16.99
N ARG A 223 3.54 11.66 -17.80
CA ARG A 223 3.59 11.88 -19.26
C ARG A 223 2.37 11.32 -19.99
N GLN A 224 1.83 10.18 -19.56
CA GLN A 224 0.71 9.50 -20.23
C GLN A 224 -0.58 9.46 -19.41
N ARG A 225 -0.75 10.41 -18.47
CA ARG A 225 -1.86 10.47 -17.52
C ARG A 225 -3.23 10.25 -18.17
N LYS A 226 -3.54 11.01 -19.23
CA LYS A 226 -4.84 10.96 -19.91
C LYS A 226 -5.10 9.60 -20.56
N SER A 227 -4.08 9.05 -21.24
CA SER A 227 -4.20 7.74 -21.89
C SER A 227 -4.37 6.61 -20.88
N PHE A 228 -3.63 6.67 -19.77
CA PHE A 228 -3.73 5.68 -18.70
C PHE A 228 -5.13 5.68 -18.07
N TYR A 229 -5.61 6.84 -17.61
CA TYR A 229 -6.92 6.90 -16.93
C TYR A 229 -8.08 6.58 -17.87
N SER A 230 -8.01 7.04 -19.13
CA SER A 230 -9.03 6.70 -20.12
C SER A 230 -9.10 5.19 -20.38
N ALA A 231 -7.95 4.50 -20.49
CA ALA A 231 -7.93 3.05 -20.65
C ALA A 231 -8.36 2.32 -19.37
N TYR A 232 -7.90 2.78 -18.19
CA TYR A 232 -8.24 2.19 -16.90
C TYR A 232 -9.75 2.20 -16.65
N PHE A 233 -10.38 3.37 -16.67
CA PHE A 233 -11.82 3.47 -16.45
C PHE A 233 -12.61 2.87 -17.62
N GLY A 234 -12.13 2.99 -18.86
CA GLY A 234 -12.81 2.44 -20.03
C GLY A 234 -12.84 0.91 -20.07
N MET A 235 -11.79 0.23 -19.60
CA MET A 235 -11.71 -1.24 -19.61
C MET A 235 -12.19 -1.88 -18.32
N ASN A 236 -12.05 -1.20 -17.17
CA ASN A 236 -12.37 -1.77 -15.86
C ASN A 236 -13.71 -1.30 -15.28
N TRP A 237 -14.51 -0.47 -15.97
CA TRP A 237 -15.84 -0.11 -15.47
C TRP A 237 -16.73 -1.30 -15.07
N PRO A 238 -16.68 -2.49 -15.73
CA PRO A 238 -17.54 -3.61 -15.33
C PRO A 238 -17.22 -4.12 -13.93
N ILE A 239 -15.96 -4.05 -13.48
CA ILE A 239 -15.60 -4.49 -12.12
C ILE A 239 -16.27 -3.60 -11.07
N PHE A 240 -16.32 -2.28 -11.32
CA PHE A 240 -16.96 -1.33 -10.43
C PHE A 240 -18.47 -1.51 -10.42
N ALA A 241 -19.08 -1.75 -11.59
CA ALA A 241 -20.50 -2.04 -11.70
C ALA A 241 -20.88 -3.31 -10.91
N LEU A 242 -20.13 -4.41 -11.11
CA LEU A 242 -20.35 -5.67 -10.39
C LEU A 242 -20.16 -5.54 -8.89
N PHE A 243 -19.17 -4.76 -8.45
CA PHE A 243 -18.98 -4.49 -7.03
C PHE A 243 -20.13 -3.72 -6.42
N VAL A 244 -20.57 -2.64 -7.07
CA VAL A 244 -21.69 -1.82 -6.58
C VAL A 244 -22.97 -2.65 -6.55
N THR A 245 -23.28 -3.42 -7.59
CA THR A 245 -24.47 -4.27 -7.61
C THR A 245 -24.40 -5.38 -6.56
N GLY A 246 -23.22 -5.98 -6.37
CA GLY A 246 -23.01 -7.03 -5.36
C GLY A 246 -23.07 -6.47 -3.94
N ALA A 247 -22.55 -5.26 -3.74
CA ALA A 247 -22.59 -4.55 -2.47
C ALA A 247 -24.01 -4.20 -2.07
N ILE A 248 -24.79 -3.64 -3.00
CA ILE A 248 -26.20 -3.33 -2.78
C ILE A 248 -26.98 -4.63 -2.51
N GLY A 249 -26.75 -5.67 -3.32
CA GLY A 249 -27.40 -6.97 -3.15
C GLY A 249 -27.09 -7.62 -1.80
N GLY A 250 -25.82 -7.60 -1.37
CA GLY A 250 -25.38 -8.11 -0.08
C GLY A 250 -25.94 -7.30 1.10
N PHE A 251 -25.95 -5.97 0.97
CA PHE A 251 -26.56 -5.07 1.97
C PHE A 251 -28.04 -5.42 2.19
N PHE A 252 -28.83 -5.49 1.11
CA PHE A 252 -30.25 -5.88 1.23
C PHE A 252 -30.43 -7.31 1.73
N ALA A 253 -29.59 -8.26 1.27
CA ALA A 253 -29.63 -9.63 1.75
C ALA A 253 -29.39 -9.73 3.26
N SER A 254 -28.53 -8.87 3.83
CA SER A 254 -28.33 -8.78 5.28
C SER A 254 -29.65 -8.47 5.99
N PHE A 255 -30.39 -7.44 5.57
CA PHE A 255 -31.67 -7.10 6.21
C PHE A 255 -32.68 -8.24 6.14
N TYR A 256 -32.74 -8.98 5.03
CA TYR A 256 -33.65 -10.11 4.89
C TYR A 256 -33.23 -11.35 5.70
N LEU A 257 -31.92 -11.59 5.85
CA LEU A 257 -31.39 -12.81 6.48
C LEU A 257 -31.19 -12.67 7.99
N THR A 258 -30.65 -11.53 8.44
CA THR A 258 -30.28 -11.30 9.84
C THR A 258 -31.25 -10.39 10.58
N GLY A 259 -31.94 -9.50 9.87
CA GLY A 259 -32.77 -8.46 10.48
C GLY A 259 -31.99 -7.42 11.30
N ASP A 260 -30.65 -7.47 11.24
CA ASP A 260 -29.74 -6.62 12.01
C ASP A 260 -28.85 -5.82 11.05
N SER A 261 -28.87 -4.49 11.17
CA SER A 261 -28.07 -3.58 10.35
C SER A 261 -26.57 -3.63 10.68
N SER A 262 -26.20 -4.16 11.86
CA SER A 262 -24.83 -4.23 12.35
C SER A 262 -23.87 -5.00 11.41
N PHE A 263 -24.40 -5.96 10.65
CA PHE A 263 -23.62 -6.79 9.72
C PHE A 263 -23.79 -6.41 8.24
N SER A 264 -24.61 -5.40 7.96
CA SER A 264 -25.03 -5.05 6.59
C SER A 264 -23.88 -4.55 5.71
N SER A 265 -22.93 -3.82 6.29
CA SER A 265 -21.72 -3.33 5.62
C SER A 265 -20.79 -4.49 5.24
N SER A 266 -20.52 -5.41 6.18
CA SER A 266 -19.62 -6.55 5.96
C SER A 266 -20.21 -7.55 4.95
N ILE A 267 -21.50 -7.90 5.07
CA ILE A 267 -22.19 -8.77 4.11
C ILE A 267 -22.31 -8.08 2.74
N GLY A 268 -22.53 -6.76 2.71
CA GLY A 268 -22.45 -5.96 1.49
C GLY A 268 -21.09 -6.08 0.82
N LEU A 269 -19.99 -5.84 1.55
CA LEU A 269 -18.63 -5.95 1.01
C LEU A 269 -18.35 -7.36 0.46
N MET A 270 -18.76 -8.41 1.19
CA MET A 270 -18.66 -9.79 0.73
C MET A 270 -19.41 -10.00 -0.59
N GLY A 271 -20.66 -9.53 -0.70
CA GLY A 271 -21.45 -9.60 -1.93
C GLY A 271 -20.78 -8.90 -3.11
N GLY A 272 -20.21 -7.71 -2.88
CA GLY A 272 -19.46 -6.96 -3.89
C GLY A 272 -18.23 -7.73 -4.38
N LEU A 273 -17.44 -8.29 -3.46
CA LEU A 273 -16.25 -9.09 -3.78
C LEU A 273 -16.59 -10.39 -4.52
N VAL A 274 -17.67 -11.07 -4.12
CA VAL A 274 -18.15 -12.28 -4.80
C VAL A 274 -18.57 -11.98 -6.23
N LEU A 275 -19.31 -10.89 -6.48
CA LEU A 275 -19.68 -10.54 -7.85
C LEU A 275 -18.47 -10.08 -8.69
N MET A 276 -17.48 -9.42 -8.08
CA MET A 276 -16.22 -9.13 -8.77
C MET A 276 -15.50 -10.39 -9.24
N ALA A 277 -15.67 -11.54 -8.56
CA ALA A 277 -15.03 -12.81 -8.94
C ALA A 277 -15.32 -13.22 -10.40
N PHE A 278 -16.52 -12.93 -10.90
CA PHE A 278 -16.93 -13.25 -12.27
C PHE A 278 -16.18 -12.42 -13.33
N TYR A 279 -15.58 -11.29 -12.94
CA TYR A 279 -14.82 -10.40 -13.84
C TYR A 279 -13.34 -10.31 -13.52
N ALA A 280 -12.91 -10.83 -12.37
CA ALA A 280 -11.52 -10.82 -11.91
C ALA A 280 -10.50 -11.29 -12.97
N PRO A 281 -10.76 -12.34 -13.79
CA PRO A 281 -9.81 -12.79 -14.81
C PRO A 281 -9.60 -11.76 -15.92
N PHE A 282 -10.67 -11.13 -16.39
CA PHE A 282 -10.61 -10.09 -17.42
C PHE A 282 -9.94 -8.83 -16.88
N TYR A 283 -10.22 -8.48 -15.62
CA TYR A 283 -9.60 -7.36 -14.96
C TYR A 283 -8.07 -7.49 -14.91
N LEU A 284 -7.53 -8.63 -14.47
CA LEU A 284 -6.08 -8.82 -14.40
C LEU A 284 -5.42 -8.72 -15.79
N ALA A 285 -6.03 -9.31 -16.83
CA ALA A 285 -5.57 -9.18 -18.21
C ALA A 285 -5.64 -7.73 -18.73
N ASN A 286 -6.72 -7.00 -18.41
CA ASN A 286 -6.87 -5.59 -18.77
C ASN A 286 -5.78 -4.74 -18.11
N MET A 287 -5.51 -4.97 -16.82
CA MET A 287 -4.48 -4.23 -16.07
C MET A 287 -3.11 -4.37 -16.71
N GLU A 288 -2.70 -5.58 -17.11
CA GLU A 288 -1.43 -5.77 -17.82
C GLU A 288 -1.33 -4.98 -19.13
N ILE A 289 -2.41 -4.92 -19.89
CA ILE A 289 -2.43 -4.19 -21.16
C ILE A 289 -2.33 -2.70 -20.90
N ILE A 290 -3.04 -2.20 -19.89
CA ILE A 290 -2.93 -0.81 -19.46
C ILE A 290 -1.49 -0.51 -19.03
N TYR A 291 -0.81 -1.42 -18.32
CA TYR A 291 0.58 -1.24 -17.91
C TYR A 291 1.56 -1.22 -19.09
N SER A 292 1.31 -2.03 -20.12
CA SER A 292 2.15 -2.05 -21.33
C SER A 292 2.18 -0.72 -22.08
N ILE A 293 1.16 0.14 -21.89
CA ILE A 293 1.14 1.50 -22.46
C ILE A 293 2.34 2.32 -21.94
N LEU A 294 2.72 2.11 -20.68
CA LEU A 294 3.78 2.84 -19.99
C LEU A 294 5.18 2.24 -20.20
N GLU A 295 5.27 1.00 -20.70
CA GLU A 295 6.50 0.20 -20.75
C GLU A 295 7.63 0.91 -21.50
N GLY A 296 7.35 1.43 -22.70
CA GLY A 296 8.35 2.12 -23.52
C GLY A 296 8.96 3.34 -22.81
N ASN A 297 8.12 4.13 -22.14
CA ASN A 297 8.57 5.29 -21.36
C ASN A 297 9.34 4.86 -20.11
N ILE A 298 8.89 3.82 -19.40
CA ILE A 298 9.59 3.30 -18.21
C ILE A 298 10.99 2.86 -18.61
N ARG A 299 11.14 2.15 -19.74
CA ARG A 299 12.44 1.72 -20.26
C ARG A 299 13.34 2.90 -20.60
N LEU A 300 12.81 3.90 -21.30
CA LEU A 300 13.55 5.08 -21.72
C LEU A 300 14.02 5.92 -20.51
N ILE A 301 13.12 6.22 -19.58
CA ILE A 301 13.44 6.97 -18.34
C ILE A 301 14.43 6.19 -17.49
N SER A 302 14.28 4.86 -17.41
CA SER A 302 15.25 4.03 -16.70
C SER A 302 16.63 4.12 -17.32
N LYS A 303 16.73 4.06 -18.66
CA LYS A 303 18.01 4.22 -19.36
C LYS A 303 18.65 5.58 -19.06
N GLU A 304 17.88 6.66 -19.11
CA GLU A 304 18.35 8.03 -18.79
C GLU A 304 18.86 8.11 -17.34
N MET A 305 18.13 7.55 -16.38
CA MET A 305 18.54 7.50 -14.97
C MET A 305 19.83 6.69 -14.77
N THR A 306 19.97 5.54 -15.43
CA THR A 306 21.19 4.74 -15.36
C THR A 306 22.38 5.49 -15.94
N GLN A 307 22.21 6.18 -17.06
CA GLN A 307 23.27 6.99 -17.66
C GLN A 307 23.70 8.13 -16.74
N GLN A 308 22.76 8.82 -16.10
CA GLN A 308 23.07 9.86 -15.11
C GLN A 308 23.81 9.29 -13.89
N ILE A 309 23.40 8.12 -13.39
CA ILE A 309 24.09 7.46 -12.28
C ILE A 309 25.52 7.09 -12.68
N LEU A 310 25.72 6.58 -13.90
CA LEU A 310 27.05 6.22 -14.41
C LEU A 310 27.95 7.46 -14.50
N ILE A 311 27.45 8.57 -15.04
CA ILE A 311 28.16 9.85 -15.09
C ILE A 311 28.52 10.33 -13.68
N ASN A 312 27.60 10.27 -12.72
CA ASN A 312 27.86 10.68 -11.34
C ASN A 312 28.93 9.80 -10.67
N ILE A 313 28.93 8.49 -10.91
CA ILE A 313 29.96 7.57 -10.40
C ILE A 313 31.32 7.89 -11.04
N GLN A 314 31.37 8.18 -12.34
CA GLN A 314 32.61 8.58 -13.02
C GLN A 314 33.15 9.89 -12.45
N ASN A 315 32.30 10.89 -12.24
CA ASN A 315 32.69 12.16 -11.64
C ASN A 315 33.18 11.98 -10.20
N GLN A 316 32.51 11.14 -9.40
CA GLN A 316 32.95 10.81 -8.03
C GLN A 316 34.29 10.09 -8.02
N ARG A 317 34.53 9.17 -8.96
CA ARG A 317 35.82 8.49 -9.09
C ARG A 317 36.94 9.46 -9.45
N GLN A 318 36.71 10.38 -10.38
CA GLN A 318 37.69 11.41 -10.74
C GLN A 318 37.99 12.35 -9.56
N LEU A 319 36.98 12.76 -8.80
CA LEU A 319 37.17 13.55 -7.59
C LEU A 319 37.99 12.79 -6.53
N SER A 320 37.68 11.50 -6.32
CA SER A 320 38.41 10.66 -5.38
C SER A 320 39.86 10.40 -5.82
N GLU A 321 40.13 10.25 -7.12
CA GLU A 321 41.48 10.13 -7.67
C GLU A 321 42.27 11.44 -7.48
N GLN A 322 41.62 12.60 -7.67
CA GLN A 322 42.23 13.92 -7.39
C GLN A 322 42.51 14.14 -5.91
N GLU A 323 41.60 13.75 -5.01
CA GLU A 323 41.82 13.81 -3.57
C GLU A 323 42.97 12.91 -3.13
N ALA A 324 43.08 11.70 -3.70
CA ALA A 324 44.18 10.79 -3.44
C ALA A 324 45.53 11.37 -3.92
N GLU A 325 45.57 12.03 -5.09
CA GLU A 325 46.78 12.68 -5.60
C GLU A 325 47.19 13.92 -4.78
N MET A 326 46.21 14.68 -4.26
CA MET A 326 46.49 15.79 -3.33
C MET A 326 47.04 15.28 -2.00
N LEU A 327 46.49 14.19 -1.46
CA LEU A 327 46.99 13.57 -0.24
C LEU A 327 48.37 12.95 -0.45
N SER A 328 48.64 12.31 -1.60
CA SER A 328 49.98 11.77 -1.88
C SER A 328 51.02 12.88 -2.02
N LYS A 329 50.70 14.00 -2.68
CA LYS A 329 51.58 15.17 -2.74
C LYS A 329 51.81 15.79 -1.36
N ALA A 330 50.77 15.91 -0.54
CA ALA A 330 50.92 16.40 0.83
C ALA A 330 51.83 15.48 1.66
N LEU A 331 51.77 14.17 1.44
CA LEU A 331 52.61 13.18 2.11
C LEU A 331 54.07 13.26 1.62
N GLU A 332 54.29 13.41 0.31
CA GLU A 332 55.63 13.65 -0.25
C GLU A 332 56.24 14.99 0.21
N ASP A 333 55.42 16.04 0.35
CA ASP A 333 55.87 17.34 0.85
C ASP A 333 56.20 17.28 2.35
N LEU A 334 55.46 16.50 3.13
CA LEU A 334 55.78 16.20 4.54
C LEU A 334 57.09 15.39 4.65
N ASP A 335 57.26 14.34 3.85
CA ASP A 335 58.49 13.53 3.83
C ASP A 335 59.72 14.36 3.44
N LYS A 336 59.57 15.35 2.53
CA LYS A 336 60.64 16.29 2.17
C LYS A 336 60.96 17.26 3.31
N LEU A 337 59.95 17.77 4.02
CA LEU A 337 60.14 18.64 5.19
C LEU A 337 60.85 17.89 6.34
N ASP A 338 60.57 16.60 6.52
CA ASP A 338 61.25 15.76 7.51
C ASP A 338 62.70 15.40 7.10
N GLN A 339 63.01 15.38 5.80
CA GLN A 339 64.37 15.23 5.29
C GLN A 339 65.19 16.52 5.37
N ASP A 340 64.59 17.68 5.07
CA ASP A 340 65.25 18.99 5.20
C ASP A 340 65.52 19.37 6.67
N ASN A 341 64.65 18.97 7.61
CA ASN A 341 64.87 19.19 9.05
C ASN A 341 65.96 18.26 9.66
N ASN A 342 66.39 17.21 8.97
CA ASN A 342 67.47 16.33 9.42
C ASN A 342 68.87 16.75 8.90
N LEU A 343 68.99 17.90 8.22
CA LEU A 343 70.24 18.37 7.65
C LEU A 343 70.92 19.54 8.40
N ASP A 344 70.42 19.99 9.55
CA ASP A 344 71.13 20.95 10.40
C ASP A 344 71.03 20.59 11.89
N ASN A 345 71.97 19.77 12.37
CA ASN A 345 72.57 19.95 13.70
C ASN A 345 73.90 19.18 13.84
N PRO A 346 75.05 19.85 13.73
CA PRO A 346 76.35 19.31 14.13
C PRO A 346 76.61 19.52 15.64
N ASP A 347 77.10 18.46 16.27
CA ASP A 347 77.93 18.37 17.48
C ASP A 347 77.48 18.98 18.83
N ASP A 348 77.09 18.05 19.71
CA ASP A 348 77.86 17.63 20.89
C ASP A 348 78.24 18.69 21.96
N SER A 349 77.54 18.66 23.10
CA SER A 349 78.16 18.93 24.41
C SER A 349 77.27 18.51 25.59
N ASN A 350 77.72 17.45 26.28
CA ASN A 350 77.81 17.29 27.74
C ASN A 350 76.72 17.91 28.65
N GLU A 351 75.97 17.08 29.40
CA GLU A 351 76.24 16.83 30.83
C GLU A 351 75.21 15.88 31.49
N LYS A 352 75.71 15.11 32.46
CA LYS A 352 75.01 14.14 33.33
C LYS A 352 73.88 14.78 34.14
N SER A 353 72.82 14.01 34.45
CA SER A 353 72.53 13.56 35.82
C SER A 353 71.17 12.84 35.99
N ASN A 354 71.28 11.61 36.50
CA ASN A 354 70.49 10.92 37.53
C ASN A 354 68.98 11.14 37.77
N ASP A 355 68.39 9.95 37.98
CA ASP A 355 67.40 9.54 38.98
C ASP A 355 65.89 9.58 38.65
N LYS A 356 65.41 8.38 38.31
CA LYS A 356 64.39 7.58 39.04
C LYS A 356 62.90 7.88 38.92
N ASP A 357 62.21 6.73 38.88
CA ASP A 357 60.87 6.42 39.38
C ASP A 357 59.68 6.94 38.52
N LYS A 358 58.68 6.15 38.12
CA LYS A 358 58.28 4.79 38.50
C LYS A 358 57.35 4.19 37.44
N GLU A 359 57.64 2.94 37.13
CA GLU A 359 56.71 1.81 36.96
C GLU A 359 55.25 2.07 37.43
N LYS A 360 54.26 1.90 36.54
CA LYS A 360 53.32 0.75 36.52
C LYS A 360 52.04 1.04 35.70
N ASP A 361 52.00 0.42 34.53
CA ASP A 361 50.82 -0.23 33.94
C ASP A 361 50.45 -1.47 34.81
N PRO A 362 49.41 -2.30 34.57
CA PRO A 362 48.11 -2.15 33.90
C PRO A 362 46.95 -2.68 34.77
N THR A 363 45.69 -2.36 34.44
CA THR A 363 44.59 -3.33 34.61
C THR A 363 43.42 -3.02 33.66
N ASN A 364 43.31 -3.86 32.62
CA ASN A 364 42.11 -4.55 32.09
C ASN A 364 40.75 -4.01 32.58
N GLY A 365 39.82 -3.54 31.74
CA GLY A 365 39.11 -4.28 30.68
C GLY A 365 37.85 -4.98 31.27
N PRO A 366 36.89 -5.42 30.44
CA PRO A 366 35.87 -4.69 29.67
C PRO A 366 34.45 -4.78 30.31
N GLU A 367 33.52 -3.94 29.87
CA GLU A 367 32.08 -4.26 29.79
C GLU A 367 31.53 -3.84 28.42
#